data_AF-R6JZF5-F1
#
_entry.id   AF-R6JZF5-F1
#
_cell.length_a   1.000
_cell.length_b   1.000
_cell.length_c   1.000
_cell.angle_alpha   90.00
_cell.angle_beta   90.00
_cell.angle_gamma   90.00
#
_symmetry.space_group_name_H-M   'P 1'
#
loop_
_entity.id
_entity.type
_entity.pdbx_description
1 polymer ?
#
loop_
_entity_poly.entity_id
_entity_poly.type
_entity_poly.pdbx_seq_one_letter_code
_entity_poly.pdbx_strand_id
1 'polypeptide(L)'
;MEIKNQIKIIEDELIQLRRYFHENPEKSWEEHNTQKKIMEYLDELDVPYIASTKTGVIATIRGKKSDDHIIGIRADIDALPMDDLVDCEYKSKVSGCAHTCGHDTHITMLLV
;
A
#
# COMPACT_ATOMS: atom_id res chain seq x y z
N MET A 1 -16.80 -1.91 -19.69
CA MET A 1 -15.88 -1.06 -18.91
C MET A 1 -14.48 -1.62 -19.14
N GLU A 2 -13.58 -0.87 -19.76
CA GLU A 2 -12.22 -1.34 -20.04
C GLU A 2 -11.31 -0.88 -18.90
N ILE A 3 -10.84 -1.81 -18.07
CA ILE A 3 -10.06 -1.55 -16.86
C ILE A 3 -8.85 -0.64 -17.15
N LYS A 4 -8.20 -0.81 -18.30
CA LYS A 4 -7.07 0.01 -18.74
C LYS A 4 -7.39 1.51 -18.80
N ASN A 5 -8.62 1.88 -19.16
CA ASN A 5 -9.02 3.28 -19.20
C ASN A 5 -9.30 3.83 -17.80
N GLN A 6 -9.74 2.99 -16.86
CA GLN A 6 -9.89 3.42 -15.46
C GLN A 6 -8.55 3.64 -14.79
N ILE A 7 -7.55 2.81 -15.07
CA ILE A 7 -6.18 2.99 -14.55
C ILE A 7 -5.63 4.37 -14.93
N LYS A 8 -5.86 4.82 -16.16
CA LYS A 8 -5.45 6.17 -16.61
C LYS A 8 -6.14 7.31 -15.86
N ILE A 9 -7.35 7.09 -15.35
CA ILE A 9 -8.10 8.11 -14.60
C ILE A 9 -7.51 8.28 -13.20
N ILE A 10 -7.02 7.19 -12.60
CA ILE A 10 -6.46 7.15 -11.24
C ILE A 10 -4.92 7.22 -11.22
N GLU A 11 -4.28 7.47 -12.37
CA GLU A 11 -2.80 7.44 -12.49
C GLU A 11 -2.12 8.41 -11.53
N ASP A 12 -2.64 9.64 -11.42
CA ASP A 12 -2.09 10.64 -10.50
C ASP A 12 -2.24 10.19 -9.04
N GLU A 13 -3.36 9.60 -8.66
CA GLU A 13 -3.61 9.06 -7.32
C GLU A 13 -2.64 7.94 -6.97
N LEU A 14 -2.45 6.98 -7.89
CA LEU A 14 -1.46 5.91 -7.77
C LEU A 14 -0.06 6.49 -7.53
N ILE A 15 0.35 7.48 -8.33
CA ILE A 15 1.68 8.09 -8.22
C ILE A 15 1.84 8.80 -6.87
N GLN A 16 0.85 9.59 -6.44
CA GLN A 16 0.92 10.32 -5.17
C GLN A 16 0.96 9.37 -3.98
N LEU A 17 0.12 8.34 -3.98
CA LEU A 17 0.08 7.37 -2.89
C LEU A 17 1.38 6.55 -2.80
N ARG A 18 1.92 6.10 -3.94
CA ARG A 18 3.22 5.42 -3.97
C ARG A 18 4.33 6.32 -3.45
N ARG A 19 4.35 7.60 -3.85
CA ARG A 19 5.35 8.58 -3.38
C ARG A 19 5.22 8.81 -1.87
N TYR A 20 4.00 8.91 -1.35
CA TYR A 20 3.77 9.00 0.10
C TYR A 20 4.41 7.82 0.84
N PHE A 21 4.20 6.58 0.40
CA PHE A 21 4.82 5.42 1.04
C PHE A 21 6.34 5.43 0.90
N HIS A 22 6.87 5.81 -0.28
CA HIS A 22 8.32 5.91 -0.50
C HIS A 22 9.01 6.93 0.43
N GLU A 23 8.36 8.07 0.66
CA GLU A 23 8.87 9.13 1.54
C GLU A 23 8.81 8.76 3.03
N ASN A 24 7.90 7.86 3.41
CA ASN A 24 7.62 7.49 4.81
C ASN A 24 7.81 5.98 5.08
N PRO A 25 8.99 5.41 4.77
CA PRO A 25 9.23 3.98 4.94
C PRO A 25 9.34 3.60 6.42
N GLU A 26 8.87 2.40 6.74
CA GLU A 26 8.98 1.82 8.08
C GLU A 26 9.58 0.41 8.02
N LYS A 27 10.40 0.07 9.01
CA LYS A 27 11.10 -1.22 9.07
C LYS A 27 10.12 -2.35 9.33
N SER A 28 10.54 -3.56 8.96
CA SER A 28 9.76 -4.77 9.22
C SER A 28 9.30 -4.85 10.69
N TRP A 29 8.00 -5.09 10.89
CA TRP A 29 7.31 -5.13 12.18
C TRP A 29 7.12 -3.79 12.90
N GLU A 30 7.45 -2.66 12.29
CA GLU A 30 7.29 -1.30 12.86
C GLU A 30 6.44 -0.39 11.96
N GLU A 31 5.75 -0.94 10.97
CA GLU A 31 4.98 -0.29 9.91
C GLU A 31 3.63 0.32 10.38
N HIS A 32 3.64 1.00 11.54
CA HIS A 32 2.43 1.51 12.19
C HIS A 32 1.77 2.64 11.40
N ASN A 33 2.54 3.58 10.84
CA ASN A 33 2.00 4.66 10.03
C ASN A 33 1.53 4.17 8.66
N THR A 34 2.24 3.18 8.10
CA THR A 34 1.90 2.52 6.84
C THR A 34 0.59 1.76 6.99
N GLN A 35 0.46 0.94 8.03
CA GLN A 35 -0.78 0.26 8.39
C GLN A 35 -1.93 1.26 8.57
N LYS A 36 -1.69 2.34 9.31
CA LYS A 36 -2.69 3.39 9.53
C LYS A 36 -3.16 4.00 8.20
N LYS A 37 -2.23 4.35 7.31
CA LYS A 37 -2.59 4.94 6.00
C LYS A 37 -3.40 3.99 5.13
N ILE A 38 -3.06 2.69 5.14
CA ILE A 38 -3.82 1.66 4.43
C ILE A 38 -5.25 1.58 4.98
N MET A 39 -5.41 1.58 6.31
CA MET A 39 -6.72 1.54 6.96
C MET A 39 -7.56 2.79 6.65
N GLU A 40 -6.96 3.99 6.72
CA GLU A 40 -7.64 5.24 6.34
C GLU A 40 -8.15 5.20 4.90
N TYR A 41 -7.36 4.67 3.96
CA TYR A 41 -7.79 4.55 2.57
C TYR A 41 -8.92 3.53 2.40
N LEU A 42 -8.88 2.41 3.13
CA LEU A 42 -9.97 1.43 3.12
C LEU A 42 -11.26 1.99 3.72
N ASP A 43 -11.16 2.85 4.75
CA ASP A 43 -12.29 3.59 5.30
C ASP A 43 -12.91 4.53 4.25
N GLU A 44 -12.10 5.25 3.47
CA GLU A 44 -12.58 6.10 2.37
C GLU A 44 -13.32 5.33 1.27
N LEU A 45 -13.01 4.04 1.09
CA LEU A 45 -13.67 3.14 0.14
C LEU A 45 -14.87 2.39 0.71
N ASP A 46 -15.23 2.60 1.99
CA ASP A 46 -16.21 1.79 2.73
C ASP A 46 -15.90 0.27 2.69
N VAL A 47 -14.61 -0.10 2.68
CA VAL A 47 -14.17 -1.51 2.65
C VAL A 47 -13.85 -2.00 4.06
N PRO A 48 -14.53 -3.04 4.56
CA PRO A 48 -14.26 -3.56 5.89
C PRO A 48 -12.91 -4.29 5.94
N TYR A 49 -12.16 -4.05 7.02
CA TYR A 49 -10.86 -4.65 7.26
C TYR A 49 -10.67 -5.07 8.72
N ILE A 50 -9.63 -5.89 8.94
CA ILE A 50 -9.12 -6.23 10.27
C ILE A 50 -7.62 -5.93 10.34
N ALA A 51 -7.20 -5.29 11.41
CA ALA A 51 -5.79 -5.21 11.78
C ALA A 51 -5.35 -6.59 12.32
N SER A 52 -4.16 -7.04 11.91
CA SER A 52 -3.64 -8.37 12.27
C SER A 52 -2.12 -8.33 12.45
N THR A 53 -1.57 -9.33 13.15
CA THR A 53 -0.11 -9.56 13.25
C THR A 53 0.74 -8.29 13.42
N LYS A 54 0.40 -7.46 14.42
CA LYS A 54 1.01 -6.15 14.72
C LYS A 54 0.70 -5.07 13.68
N THR A 55 1.15 -5.22 12.44
CA THR A 55 1.08 -4.19 11.37
C THR A 55 0.38 -4.67 10.10
N GLY A 56 -0.06 -5.92 10.05
CA GLY A 56 -0.82 -6.47 8.93
C GLY A 56 -2.23 -5.92 8.84
N VAL A 57 -2.78 -5.89 7.62
CA VAL A 57 -4.18 -5.55 7.33
C VAL A 57 -4.76 -6.62 6.43
N ILE A 58 -5.97 -7.10 6.75
CA ILE A 58 -6.74 -8.00 5.90
C ILE A 58 -8.06 -7.33 5.59
N ALA A 59 -8.28 -6.99 4.31
CA ALA A 59 -9.53 -6.44 3.81
C ALA A 59 -10.35 -7.51 3.08
N THR A 60 -11.68 -7.44 3.15
CA THR A 60 -12.55 -8.39 2.44
C THR A 60 -13.64 -7.67 1.66
N ILE A 61 -13.57 -7.72 0.33
CA ILE A 61 -14.59 -7.20 -0.56
C ILE A 61 -15.56 -8.33 -0.92
N ARG A 62 -16.84 -8.18 -0.56
CA ARG A 62 -17.89 -9.18 -0.86
C ARG A 62 -18.70 -8.76 -2.09
N GLY A 63 -18.47 -9.47 -3.20
CA GLY A 63 -19.29 -9.35 -4.41
C GLY A 63 -20.54 -10.24 -4.38
N LYS A 64 -21.38 -10.14 -5.41
CA LYS A 64 -22.65 -10.91 -5.51
C LYS A 64 -22.50 -12.44 -5.56
N LYS A 65 -21.30 -12.96 -5.80
CA LYS A 65 -20.98 -14.40 -5.91
C LYS A 65 -19.95 -14.85 -4.86
N SER A 66 -19.86 -14.13 -3.74
CA SER A 66 -18.82 -14.34 -2.71
C SER A 66 -18.89 -15.68 -1.98
N ASP A 67 -19.95 -16.47 -2.15
CA ASP A 67 -20.17 -17.70 -1.39
C ASP A 67 -19.54 -18.94 -2.05
N ASP A 68 -19.27 -18.88 -3.36
CA ASP A 68 -18.78 -20.03 -4.13
C ASP A 68 -17.28 -19.95 -4.46
N HIS A 69 -16.70 -18.74 -4.50
CA HIS A 69 -15.32 -18.50 -4.95
C HIS A 69 -14.67 -17.37 -4.16
N ILE A 70 -13.47 -17.63 -3.63
CA ILE A 70 -12.66 -16.66 -2.90
C ILE A 70 -11.29 -16.55 -3.59
N ILE A 71 -10.85 -15.32 -3.83
CA ILE A 71 -9.51 -15.02 -4.37
C ILE A 71 -8.76 -14.20 -3.33
N GLY A 72 -7.55 -14.65 -2.99
CA GLY A 72 -6.62 -13.90 -2.16
C GLY A 72 -5.54 -13.24 -3.01
N ILE A 73 -5.32 -11.95 -2.79
CA ILE A 73 -4.21 -11.17 -3.36
C ILE A 73 -3.48 -10.49 -2.19
N ARG A 74 -2.17 -10.29 -2.33
CA ARG A 74 -1.31 -9.86 -1.22
C ARG A 74 -0.21 -8.92 -1.69
N ALA A 75 0.07 -7.90 -0.89
CA ALA A 75 1.24 -7.03 -0.99
C ALA A 75 1.99 -7.05 0.36
N ASP A 76 3.32 -7.08 0.31
CA ASP A 76 4.18 -6.69 1.43
C ASP A 76 4.18 -5.18 1.61
N ILE A 77 4.53 -4.71 2.82
CA ILE A 77 4.43 -3.30 3.18
C ILE A 77 5.71 -2.72 3.79
N ASP A 78 6.70 -3.55 4.12
CA ASP A 78 7.87 -3.13 4.89
C ASP A 78 8.99 -2.52 4.03
N ALA A 79 9.82 -1.69 4.65
CA ALA A 79 11.03 -1.15 4.08
C ALA A 79 12.29 -1.76 4.70
N LEU A 80 13.44 -1.51 4.08
CA LEU A 80 14.73 -2.07 4.49
C LEU A 80 15.54 -1.08 5.34
N PRO A 81 16.38 -1.56 6.29
CA PRO A 81 17.20 -0.72 7.16
C PRO A 81 18.46 -0.21 6.44
N MET A 82 18.27 0.67 5.46
CA MET A 82 19.33 1.30 4.69
C MET A 82 18.92 2.71 4.26
N ASP A 83 19.89 3.57 3.97
CA ASP A 83 19.62 4.88 3.41
C ASP A 83 19.07 4.77 1.98
N ASP A 84 18.20 5.71 1.64
CA ASP A 84 17.78 5.92 0.26
C ASP A 84 18.89 6.62 -0.51
N LEU A 85 19.37 5.96 -1.57
CA LEU A 85 20.44 6.47 -2.44
C LEU A 85 19.88 7.14 -3.70
N VAL A 86 18.56 7.16 -3.88
CA VAL A 86 17.92 7.77 -5.03
C VAL A 86 17.86 9.28 -4.85
N ASP A 87 18.30 10.02 -5.87
CA ASP A 87 18.15 11.47 -5.93
C ASP A 87 16.83 11.83 -6.65
N CYS A 88 15.75 11.92 -5.88
CA CYS A 88 14.44 12.31 -6.38
C CYS A 88 13.65 13.11 -5.33
N GLU A 89 12.62 13.84 -5.78
CA GLU A 89 11.80 14.70 -4.92
C GLU A 89 11.06 13.94 -3.81
N TYR A 90 10.77 12.66 -4.05
CA TYR A 90 10.01 11.78 -3.14
C TYR A 90 10.90 10.76 -2.41
N LYS A 91 12.21 11.00 -2.33
CA LYS A 91 13.13 10.12 -1.59
C LYS A 91 12.70 9.95 -0.14
N SER A 92 13.13 8.88 0.50
CA SER A 92 12.88 8.64 1.92
C SER A 92 13.24 9.85 2.78
N LYS A 93 12.32 10.24 3.66
CA LYS A 93 12.53 11.26 4.71
C LYS A 93 13.05 10.65 6.01
N VAL A 94 13.14 9.32 6.08
CA VAL A 94 13.55 8.56 7.26
C VAL A 94 14.98 8.05 7.06
N SER A 95 15.95 8.60 7.79
CA SER A 95 17.35 8.15 7.70
C SER A 95 17.48 6.68 8.11
N GLY A 96 18.28 5.92 7.36
CA GLY A 96 18.49 4.49 7.57
C GLY A 96 17.25 3.62 7.32
N CYS A 97 16.23 4.12 6.59
CA CYS A 97 15.10 3.32 6.14
C CYS A 97 14.64 3.72 4.73
N ALA A 98 14.44 2.76 3.84
CA ALA A 98 14.03 3.02 2.46
C ALA A 98 13.28 1.84 1.81
N HIS A 99 12.30 2.15 0.95
CA HIS A 99 11.66 1.16 0.09
C HIS A 99 12.52 0.87 -1.15
N THR A 100 13.53 0.00 -0.99
CA THR A 100 14.43 -0.42 -2.08
C THR A 100 14.02 -1.72 -2.76
N CYS A 101 12.99 -2.39 -2.24
CA CYS A 101 12.40 -3.62 -2.81
C CYS A 101 11.06 -3.37 -3.53
N GLY A 102 10.57 -2.13 -3.54
CA GLY A 102 9.33 -1.75 -4.25
C GLY A 102 8.02 -2.04 -3.50
N HIS A 103 8.06 -2.31 -2.19
CA HIS A 103 6.84 -2.61 -1.41
C HIS A 103 5.87 -1.41 -1.38
N ASP A 104 6.37 -0.18 -1.40
CA ASP A 104 5.59 1.05 -1.66
C ASP A 104 4.70 0.96 -2.92
N THR A 105 5.24 0.34 -3.98
CA THR A 105 4.54 0.11 -5.24
C THR A 105 3.52 -1.01 -5.09
N HIS A 106 3.88 -2.12 -4.42
CA HIS A 106 2.96 -3.24 -4.19
C HIS A 106 1.74 -2.82 -3.38
N ILE A 107 1.93 -2.05 -2.30
CA ILE A 107 0.84 -1.49 -1.49
C ILE A 107 -0.11 -0.71 -2.40
N THR A 108 0.44 0.24 -3.14
CA THR A 108 -0.33 1.14 -4.00
C THR A 108 -1.14 0.39 -5.05
N MET A 109 -0.50 -0.55 -5.77
CA MET A 109 -1.15 -1.35 -6.81
C MET A 109 -2.27 -2.26 -6.29
N LEU A 110 -2.17 -2.68 -5.03
CA LEU A 110 -3.19 -3.53 -4.41
C LEU A 110 -4.36 -2.71 -3.87
N LEU A 111 -4.08 -1.52 -3.35
CA LEU A 111 -5.03 -0.69 -2.62
C LEU A 111 -5.95 0.12 -3.54
N VAL A 112 -5.48 0.44 -4.75
CA VAL A 112 -6.15 1.31 -5.74
C VAL A 112 -6.40 0.54 -7.04
#